data_AF-N8YBS5-F1
#
_entry.id   AF-N8YBS5-F1
#
_cell.length_a   1.000
_cell.length_b   1.000
_cell.length_c   1.000
_cell.angle_alpha   90.00
_cell.angle_beta   90.00
_cell.angle_gamma   90.00
#
_symmetry.space_group_name_H-M   'P 1'
#
loop_
_entity.id
_entity.type
_entity.pdbx_description
1 polymer ?
#
loop_
_entity_poly.entity_id
_entity_poly.type
_entity_poly.pdbx_seq_one_letter_code
_entity_poly.pdbx_strand_id
1 'polypeptide(L)'
;MNGRLNKCITLCLVISFGIFSGCTKGLSTSEQIKSQIPMTVAVIGLDEKIYIEASKEQPNHLTKKVYDGAVAKAMLLQRLEFDSGEGYELEKEVKVKSINSLCLMANFILLDSYRIPYQAQVNSYSDFYSWLSKKQLKWKMLSSKEKDIIDRPCK
;
A
#
# COMPACT_ATOMS: atom_id res chain seq x y z
N MET A 1 42.83 46.05 -5.82
CA MET A 1 41.59 45.48 -5.23
C MET A 1 41.60 43.94 -5.18
N ASN A 2 42.76 43.27 -4.99
CA ASN A 2 42.86 41.80 -5.14
C ASN A 2 42.98 41.00 -3.82
N GLY A 3 42.97 41.66 -2.66
CA GLY A 3 43.21 40.98 -1.37
C GLY A 3 41.96 40.60 -0.57
N ARG A 4 40.79 41.23 -0.83
CA ARG A 4 39.55 40.97 -0.08
C ARG A 4 38.71 39.83 -0.65
N LEU A 5 38.75 39.63 -1.98
CA LEU A 5 37.92 38.63 -2.66
C LEU A 5 38.36 37.19 -2.35
N ASN A 6 39.67 36.94 -2.25
CA ASN A 6 40.20 35.59 -1.95
C ASN A 6 39.89 35.13 -0.52
N LYS A 7 39.81 36.03 0.48
CA LYS A 7 39.51 35.65 1.87
C LYS A 7 38.04 35.25 2.06
N CYS A 8 37.11 35.88 1.34
CA CYS A 8 35.69 35.50 1.36
C CYS A 8 35.45 34.13 0.71
N ILE A 9 36.15 33.83 -0.39
CA ILE A 9 35.99 32.55 -1.11
C ILE A 9 36.53 31.38 -0.27
N THR A 10 37.67 31.55 0.41
CA THR A 10 38.24 30.50 1.27
C THR A 10 37.40 30.25 2.53
N LEU A 11 36.79 31.29 3.12
CA LEU A 11 35.95 31.13 4.31
C LEU A 11 34.63 30.42 4.00
N CYS A 12 34.03 30.68 2.83
CA CYS A 12 32.81 29.98 2.40
C CYS A 12 33.07 28.50 2.10
N LEU A 13 34.21 28.14 1.52
CA LEU A 13 34.52 26.74 1.22
C LEU A 13 34.76 25.88 2.47
N VAL A 14 35.35 26.45 3.53
CA VAL A 14 35.59 25.72 4.79
C VAL A 14 34.29 25.52 5.58
N ILE A 15 33.35 26.47 5.53
CA ILE A 15 32.06 26.35 6.23
C ILE A 15 31.16 25.32 5.53
N SER A 16 31.23 25.18 4.20
CA SER A 16 30.43 24.21 3.45
C SER A 16 30.81 22.74 3.71
N PHE A 17 32.07 22.46 4.07
CA PHE A 17 32.52 21.09 4.36
C PHE A 17 32.28 20.67 5.82
N GLY A 18 31.99 21.61 6.73
CA GLY A 18 31.78 21.33 8.15
C GLY A 18 30.37 20.83 8.52
N ILE A 19 29.40 20.87 7.60
CA ILE A 19 27.98 20.59 7.92
C ILE A 19 27.56 19.16 7.51
N PHE A 20 28.41 18.41 6.80
CA PHE A 20 28.10 17.03 6.39
C PHE A 20 28.44 15.94 7.44
N SER A 21 28.95 16.30 8.62
CA SER A 21 29.18 15.32 9.70
C SER A 21 27.94 15.01 10.54
N GLY A 22 26.75 15.43 10.09
CA GLY A 22 25.48 14.93 10.63
C GLY A 22 25.14 13.60 9.98
N CYS A 23 25.77 12.51 10.41
CA CYS A 23 25.32 11.15 10.09
C CYS A 23 23.92 10.96 10.68
N THR A 24 22.88 11.34 9.94
CA THR A 24 21.51 10.91 10.24
C THR A 24 21.55 9.40 10.14
N LYS A 25 21.35 8.68 11.25
CA LYS A 25 21.07 7.24 11.17
C LYS A 25 19.92 7.09 10.18
N GLY A 26 20.20 6.60 8.98
CA GLY A 26 19.16 6.31 8.01
C GLY A 26 18.14 5.38 8.66
N LEU A 27 16.86 5.50 8.27
CA LEU A 27 15.83 4.56 8.69
C LEU A 27 16.35 3.14 8.46
N SER A 28 16.10 2.24 9.41
CA SER A 28 16.36 0.82 9.20
C SER A 28 15.57 0.32 7.98
N THR A 29 16.03 -0.74 7.33
CA THR A 29 15.33 -1.33 6.18
C THR A 29 13.85 -1.59 6.48
N SER A 30 13.53 -2.10 7.68
CA SER A 30 12.15 -2.33 8.13
C SER A 30 11.33 -1.03 8.20
N GLU A 31 11.91 0.06 8.72
CA GLU A 31 11.21 1.35 8.78
C GLU A 31 11.01 1.99 7.40
N GLN A 32 11.95 1.78 6.46
CA GLN A 32 11.80 2.21 5.07
C GLN A 32 10.71 1.42 4.33
N ILE A 33 10.47 0.16 4.70
CA ILE A 33 9.39 -0.65 4.14
C ILE A 33 8.05 -0.20 4.74
N LYS A 34 7.98 -0.02 6.05
CA LYS A 34 6.77 0.45 6.75
C LYS A 34 6.27 1.78 6.21
N SER A 35 7.17 2.70 5.86
CA SER A 35 6.79 4.02 5.32
C SER A 35 6.12 3.94 3.94
N GLN A 36 6.27 2.84 3.19
CA GLN A 36 5.63 2.64 1.88
C GLN A 36 4.18 2.15 1.98
N ILE A 37 3.78 1.60 3.13
CA ILE A 37 2.44 1.04 3.31
C ILE A 37 1.35 2.10 3.16
N PRO A 38 1.37 3.25 3.87
CA PRO A 38 0.34 4.26 3.71
C PRO A 38 0.17 4.75 2.26
N MET A 39 1.28 4.90 1.53
CA MET A 39 1.27 5.30 0.12
C MET A 39 0.63 4.22 -0.77
N THR A 40 1.03 2.96 -0.58
CA THR A 40 0.46 1.81 -1.32
C THR A 40 -1.05 1.70 -1.10
N VAL A 41 -1.49 1.86 0.15
CA VAL A 41 -2.90 1.84 0.51
C VAL A 41 -3.66 3.03 -0.09
N ALA A 42 -3.05 4.22 -0.14
CA ALA A 42 -3.66 5.38 -0.80
C ALA A 42 -3.87 5.13 -2.31
N VAL A 43 -2.91 4.50 -2.98
CA VAL A 43 -3.02 4.12 -4.41
C VAL A 43 -4.15 3.12 -4.61
N ILE A 44 -4.31 2.12 -3.74
CA ILE A 44 -5.47 1.20 -3.77
C ILE A 44 -6.77 1.97 -3.60
N GLY A 45 -6.79 2.97 -2.72
CA GLY A 45 -7.95 3.83 -2.48
C GLY A 45 -8.43 4.61 -3.71
N LEU A 46 -7.54 4.92 -4.67
CA LEU A 46 -7.92 5.62 -5.90
C LEU A 46 -8.89 4.80 -6.77
N ASP A 47 -8.78 3.48 -6.71
CA ASP A 47 -9.57 2.54 -7.51
C ASP A 47 -10.83 2.05 -6.79
N GLU A 48 -11.16 2.58 -5.61
CA GLU A 48 -12.29 2.12 -4.79
C GLU A 48 -13.59 1.97 -5.58
N LYS A 49 -13.96 3.00 -6.35
CA LYS A 49 -15.17 2.99 -7.19
C LYS A 49 -15.09 1.94 -8.29
N ILE A 50 -13.89 1.77 -8.86
CA ILE A 50 -13.65 0.80 -9.94
C ILE A 50 -13.87 -0.62 -9.40
N TYR A 51 -13.38 -0.95 -8.20
CA TYR A 51 -13.62 -2.26 -7.59
C TYR A 51 -15.11 -2.52 -7.35
N ILE A 52 -15.85 -1.51 -6.90
CA ILE A 52 -17.30 -1.62 -6.65
C ILE A 52 -18.06 -1.89 -7.96
N GLU A 53 -17.77 -1.13 -9.01
CA GLU A 53 -18.47 -1.29 -10.28
C GLU A 53 -18.05 -2.59 -10.98
N ALA A 54 -16.75 -2.92 -11.03
CA ALA A 54 -16.26 -4.17 -11.61
C ALA A 54 -16.81 -5.42 -10.90
N SER A 55 -17.09 -5.34 -9.59
CA SER A 55 -17.70 -6.44 -8.83
C SER A 55 -19.13 -6.76 -9.26
N LYS A 56 -19.85 -5.83 -9.91
CA LYS A 56 -21.23 -6.04 -10.40
C LYS A 56 -21.27 -6.67 -11.79
N GLU A 57 -20.14 -6.63 -12.50
CA GLU A 57 -20.03 -7.05 -13.90
C GLU A 57 -19.55 -8.50 -13.99
N GLN A 58 -20.02 -9.20 -15.02
CA GLN A 58 -19.40 -10.48 -15.40
C GLN A 58 -18.00 -10.23 -15.97
N PRO A 59 -17.04 -11.18 -15.78
CA PRO A 59 -15.68 -11.00 -16.27
C PRO A 59 -15.61 -10.76 -17.78
N ASN A 60 -15.15 -9.58 -18.18
CA ASN A 60 -14.88 -9.19 -19.56
C ASN A 60 -13.40 -8.76 -19.70
N HIS A 61 -12.99 -8.36 -20.90
CA HIS A 61 -11.59 -7.98 -21.14
C HIS A 61 -11.10 -6.87 -20.19
N LEU A 62 -11.93 -5.84 -19.96
CA LEU A 62 -11.57 -4.72 -19.09
C LEU A 62 -11.56 -5.14 -17.62
N THR A 63 -12.62 -5.79 -17.13
CA THR A 63 -12.71 -6.13 -15.71
C THR A 63 -11.69 -7.19 -15.29
N LYS A 64 -11.26 -8.07 -16.21
CA LYS A 64 -10.12 -8.96 -15.98
C LYS A 64 -8.81 -8.19 -15.77
N LYS A 65 -8.56 -7.12 -16.53
CA LYS A 65 -7.37 -6.26 -16.30
C LYS A 65 -7.43 -5.49 -15.00
N VAL A 66 -8.62 -5.04 -14.60
CA VAL A 66 -8.84 -4.47 -13.27
C VAL A 66 -8.54 -5.50 -12.19
N TYR A 67 -8.99 -6.75 -12.36
CA TYR A 67 -8.71 -7.85 -11.45
C TYR A 67 -7.22 -8.16 -11.33
N ASP A 68 -6.50 -8.30 -12.44
CA ASP A 68 -5.04 -8.50 -12.46
C ASP A 68 -4.33 -7.39 -11.67
N GLY A 69 -4.72 -6.13 -11.90
CA GLY A 69 -4.16 -4.97 -11.19
C GLY A 69 -4.49 -4.95 -9.69
N ALA A 70 -5.69 -5.37 -9.30
CA ALA A 70 -6.09 -5.49 -7.90
C ALA A 70 -5.28 -6.58 -7.19
N VAL A 71 -5.13 -7.76 -7.80
CA VAL A 71 -4.29 -8.85 -7.28
C VAL A 71 -2.85 -8.39 -7.12
N ALA A 72 -2.26 -7.74 -8.13
CA ALA A 72 -0.88 -7.24 -8.06
C ALA A 72 -0.68 -6.26 -6.89
N LYS A 73 -1.60 -5.31 -6.69
CA LYS A 73 -1.55 -4.36 -5.56
C LYS A 73 -1.71 -5.06 -4.21
N ALA A 74 -2.61 -6.03 -4.11
CA ALA A 74 -2.81 -6.79 -2.89
C ALA A 74 -1.58 -7.65 -2.53
N MET A 75 -0.94 -8.26 -3.53
CA MET A 75 0.30 -9.03 -3.33
C MET A 75 1.47 -8.13 -2.92
N LEU A 76 1.59 -6.94 -3.51
CA LEU A 76 2.57 -5.94 -3.06
C LEU A 76 2.33 -5.57 -1.59
N LEU A 77 1.07 -5.30 -1.21
CA LEU A 77 0.73 -4.97 0.17
C LEU A 77 1.04 -6.12 1.14
N GLN A 78 0.73 -7.36 0.75
CA GLN A 78 1.10 -8.56 1.52
C GLN A 78 2.61 -8.63 1.74
N ARG A 79 3.39 -8.38 0.69
CA ARG A 79 4.85 -8.41 0.76
C ARG A 79 5.40 -7.32 1.67
N LEU A 80 4.89 -6.09 1.55
CA LEU A 80 5.29 -4.98 2.42
C LEU A 80 4.98 -5.27 3.90
N GLU A 81 3.82 -5.86 4.20
CA GLU A 81 3.49 -6.28 5.55
C GLU A 81 4.44 -7.36 6.08
N PHE A 82 4.72 -8.38 5.29
CA PHE A 82 5.65 -9.45 5.66
C PHE A 82 7.07 -8.93 5.92
N ASP A 83 7.59 -8.11 5.00
CA ASP A 83 8.95 -7.57 5.10
C ASP A 83 9.06 -6.47 6.19
N SER A 84 7.93 -5.98 6.72
CA SER A 84 7.91 -5.04 7.86
C SER A 84 8.27 -5.71 9.20
N GLY A 85 8.29 -7.03 9.25
CA GLY A 85 8.71 -7.83 10.41
C GLY A 85 7.58 -8.67 11.02
N GLU A 86 7.97 -9.65 11.83
CA GLU A 86 7.04 -10.57 12.48
C GLU A 86 6.04 -9.83 13.38
N GLY A 87 4.76 -10.21 13.29
CA GLY A 87 3.68 -9.61 14.08
C GLY A 87 3.30 -8.18 13.68
N TYR A 88 3.89 -7.63 12.62
CA TYR A 88 3.49 -6.35 12.09
C TYR A 88 2.05 -6.41 11.55
N GLU A 89 1.28 -5.36 11.81
CA GLU A 89 -0.12 -5.23 11.40
C GLU A 89 -0.30 -3.90 10.69
N LEU A 90 -0.45 -3.93 9.37
CA LEU A 90 -0.59 -2.70 8.57
C LEU A 90 -1.77 -1.82 9.01
N GLU A 91 -2.80 -2.42 9.63
CA GLU A 91 -3.99 -1.68 10.08
C GLU A 91 -3.68 -0.64 11.15
N LYS A 92 -2.53 -0.74 11.83
CA LYS A 92 -2.08 0.23 12.83
C LYS A 92 -1.55 1.53 12.21
N GLU A 93 -1.15 1.50 10.93
CA GLU A 93 -0.54 2.63 10.23
C GLU A 93 -1.49 3.33 9.24
N VAL A 94 -2.72 2.82 9.06
CA VAL A 94 -3.65 3.34 8.05
C VAL A 94 -4.98 3.75 8.67
N LYS A 95 -5.59 4.79 8.09
CA LYS A 95 -6.87 5.34 8.54
C LYS A 95 -8.01 4.39 8.21
N VAL A 96 -9.11 4.44 8.96
CA VAL A 96 -10.26 3.56 8.75
C VAL A 96 -10.88 3.72 7.35
N LYS A 97 -10.90 4.94 6.79
CA LYS A 97 -11.30 5.17 5.39
C LYS A 97 -10.45 4.36 4.41
N SER A 98 -9.14 4.29 4.63
CA SER A 98 -8.21 3.51 3.82
C SER A 98 -8.43 2.01 4.00
N ILE A 99 -8.71 1.56 5.23
CA ILE A 99 -9.11 0.17 5.52
C ILE A 99 -10.37 -0.23 4.75
N ASN A 100 -11.34 0.69 4.61
CA ASN A 100 -12.53 0.44 3.81
C ASN A 100 -12.19 0.17 2.34
N SER A 101 -11.31 0.97 1.73
CA SER A 101 -10.89 0.75 0.35
C SER A 101 -10.13 -0.58 0.17
N LEU A 102 -9.28 -0.96 1.14
CA LEU A 102 -8.65 -2.29 1.16
C LEU A 102 -9.68 -3.42 1.21
N CYS A 103 -10.71 -3.26 2.03
CA CYS A 103 -11.80 -4.22 2.14
C CYS A 103 -12.59 -4.37 0.83
N LEU A 104 -12.88 -3.26 0.14
CA LEU A 104 -13.57 -3.27 -1.15
C LEU A 104 -12.74 -3.95 -2.25
N MET A 105 -11.43 -3.69 -2.29
CA MET A 105 -10.50 -4.40 -3.18
C MET A 105 -10.50 -5.90 -2.87
N ALA A 106 -10.42 -6.28 -1.60
CA ALA A 106 -10.41 -7.69 -1.20
C ALA A 106 -11.72 -8.40 -1.55
N ASN A 107 -12.88 -7.75 -1.35
CA ASN A 107 -14.17 -8.28 -1.78
C ASN A 107 -14.17 -8.57 -3.28
N PHE A 108 -13.69 -7.65 -4.10
CA PHE A 108 -13.60 -7.82 -5.55
C PHE A 108 -12.68 -9.00 -5.93
N ILE A 109 -11.48 -9.09 -5.35
CA ILE A 109 -10.53 -10.17 -5.63
C ILE A 109 -11.08 -11.54 -5.21
N LEU A 110 -11.87 -11.61 -4.15
CA LEU A 110 -12.40 -12.87 -3.62
C LEU A 110 -13.68 -13.36 -4.31
N LEU A 111 -14.20 -12.63 -5.30
CA LEU A 111 -15.34 -13.09 -6.11
C LEU A 111 -14.97 -14.34 -6.93
N ASP A 112 -15.76 -15.40 -6.80
CA ASP A 112 -15.53 -16.67 -7.49
C ASP A 112 -15.48 -16.54 -9.02
N SER A 113 -16.29 -15.65 -9.59
CA SER A 113 -16.33 -15.38 -11.04
C SER A 113 -14.98 -14.93 -11.59
N TYR A 114 -14.15 -14.27 -10.78
CA TYR A 114 -12.81 -13.85 -11.16
C TYR A 114 -11.72 -14.76 -10.61
N ARG A 115 -11.87 -15.21 -9.36
CA ARG A 115 -10.87 -16.00 -8.62
C ARG A 115 -10.62 -17.38 -9.21
N ILE A 116 -11.68 -18.13 -9.49
CA ILE A 116 -11.56 -19.54 -9.91
C ILE A 116 -10.80 -19.65 -11.24
N PRO A 117 -11.14 -18.87 -12.29
CA PRO A 117 -10.37 -18.87 -13.54
C PRO A 117 -8.90 -18.48 -13.36
N TYR A 118 -8.60 -17.60 -12.40
CA TYR A 118 -7.23 -17.15 -12.13
C TYR A 118 -6.42 -18.20 -11.36
N GLN A 119 -7.01 -18.84 -10.34
CA GLN A 119 -6.36 -19.91 -9.58
C GLN A 119 -6.08 -21.15 -10.43
N ALA A 120 -6.98 -21.48 -11.36
CA ALA A 120 -6.76 -22.59 -12.30
C ALA A 120 -5.54 -22.39 -13.22
N GLN A 121 -5.09 -21.14 -13.41
CA GLN A 121 -3.91 -20.82 -14.21
C GLN A 121 -2.61 -20.86 -13.39
N VAL A 122 -2.68 -20.75 -12.06
CA VAL A 122 -1.49 -20.60 -11.21
C VAL A 122 -1.64 -21.42 -9.93
N ASN A 123 -1.07 -22.63 -9.93
CA ASN A 123 -1.12 -23.64 -8.85
C ASN A 123 -0.54 -23.21 -7.48
N SER A 124 -0.18 -21.93 -7.26
CA SER A 124 0.70 -21.52 -6.14
C SER A 124 0.20 -20.33 -5.29
N TYR A 125 -1.05 -19.85 -5.48
CA TYR A 125 -1.53 -18.67 -4.74
C TYR A 125 -2.37 -18.96 -3.49
N SER A 126 -2.41 -20.21 -2.99
CA SER A 126 -3.19 -20.59 -1.81
C SER A 126 -2.91 -19.69 -0.61
N ASP A 127 -1.64 -19.37 -0.36
CA ASP A 127 -1.22 -18.58 0.80
C ASP A 127 -1.65 -17.12 0.68
N PHE A 128 -1.57 -16.55 -0.53
CA PHE A 128 -2.08 -15.21 -0.81
C PHE A 128 -3.59 -15.12 -0.58
N TYR A 129 -4.38 -16.05 -1.13
CA TYR A 129 -5.84 -16.02 -0.95
C TYR A 129 -6.25 -16.32 0.50
N SER A 130 -5.50 -17.15 1.23
CA SER A 130 -5.70 -17.39 2.66
C SER A 130 -5.42 -16.13 3.49
N TRP A 131 -4.30 -15.44 3.22
CA TRP A 131 -3.99 -14.16 3.84
C TRP A 131 -5.05 -13.11 3.53
N LEU A 132 -5.42 -12.94 2.24
CA LEU A 132 -6.38 -11.93 1.81
C LEU A 132 -7.77 -12.18 2.41
N SER A 133 -8.21 -13.42 2.52
CA SER A 133 -9.50 -13.76 3.16
C SER A 133 -9.51 -13.38 4.64
N LYS A 134 -8.43 -13.65 5.38
CA LYS A 134 -8.31 -13.24 6.80
C LYS A 134 -8.31 -11.72 6.93
N LYS A 135 -7.58 -11.03 6.05
CA LYS A 135 -7.52 -9.57 6.01
C LYS A 135 -8.86 -8.94 5.67
N GLN A 136 -9.57 -9.48 4.69
CA GLN A 136 -10.90 -9.01 4.31
C GLN A 136 -11.86 -9.03 5.51
N LEU A 137 -11.90 -10.12 6.28
CA LEU A 137 -12.73 -10.22 7.48
C LEU A 137 -12.37 -9.17 8.53
N LYS A 138 -11.06 -8.97 8.79
CA LYS A 138 -10.57 -7.96 9.73
C LYS A 138 -10.91 -6.54 9.27
N TRP A 139 -10.66 -6.22 8.00
CA TRP A 139 -10.92 -4.89 7.43
C TRP A 139 -12.40 -4.57 7.37
N LYS A 140 -13.25 -5.55 7.08
CA LYS A 140 -14.71 -5.43 7.15
C LYS A 140 -15.17 -5.08 8.57
N MET A 141 -14.66 -5.78 9.57
CA MET A 141 -14.96 -5.49 10.98
C MET A 141 -14.51 -4.07 11.36
N LEU A 142 -13.28 -3.68 11.03
CA LEU A 142 -12.74 -2.35 11.37
C LEU A 142 -13.49 -1.21 10.67
N SER A 143 -13.76 -1.32 9.38
CA SER A 143 -14.50 -0.31 8.61
C SER A 143 -15.95 -0.16 9.08
N SER A 144 -16.58 -1.24 9.55
CA SER A 144 -17.96 -1.19 10.08
C SER A 144 -18.13 -0.39 11.38
N LYS A 145 -17.03 -0.01 12.06
CA LYS A 145 -17.09 0.79 13.30
C LYS A 145 -17.25 2.29 13.06
N GLU A 146 -16.94 2.77 11.85
CA GLU A 146 -16.99 4.19 11.49
C GLU A 146 -17.85 4.43 10.22
N LYS A 147 -19.02 3.78 10.15
CA LYS A 147 -19.91 3.84 8.98
C LYS A 147 -20.34 5.26 8.62
N ASP A 148 -20.45 6.14 9.60
CA ASP A 148 -20.93 7.52 9.42
C ASP A 148 -19.94 8.42 8.64
N ILE A 149 -18.69 7.99 8.48
CA ILE A 149 -17.62 8.75 7.80
C ILE A 149 -17.27 8.11 6.44
N ILE A 150 -17.89 6.98 6.10
CA ILE A 150 -17.58 6.19 4.90
C ILE A 150 -18.76 6.24 3.93
N ASP A 151 -18.60 6.97 2.82
CA ASP A 151 -19.63 7.09 1.77
C ASP A 151 -20.06 5.74 1.18
N ARG A 152 -19.13 4.78 1.05
CA ARG A 152 -19.36 3.46 0.48
C ARG A 152 -18.77 2.37 1.37
N PRO A 153 -19.50 1.91 2.39
CA PRO A 153 -18.97 0.95 3.34
C PRO A 153 -18.77 -0.40 2.66
N CYS A 154 -17.66 -1.05 2.98
CA CYS A 154 -17.42 -2.44 2.67
C CYS A 154 -18.47 -3.30 3.40
N LYS A 155 -19.25 -4.06 2.62
CA LYS A 155 -20.38 -4.85 3.12
C LYS A 155 -20.07 -6.32 3.28
#